data_AF-A0A2R5LB17-F1
#
_entry.id   AF-A0A2R5LB17-F1
#
_cell.length_a   1.000
_cell.length_b   1.000
_cell.length_c   1.000
_cell.angle_alpha   90.00
_cell.angle_beta   90.00
_cell.angle_gamma   90.00
#
_symmetry.space_group_name_H-M   'P 1'
#
loop_
_entity.id
_entity.type
_entity.pdbx_description
1 polymer ?
#
loop_
_entity_poly.entity_id
_entity_poly.type
_entity_poly.pdbx_seq_one_letter_code
_entity_poly.pdbx_strand_id
1 'polypeptide(L)'
;NFTEIMRALGYPRLISLENFRVPNFPLVAEIALWLVKRYDPDVDIPLDIDVEQDRVMFIKSACHIIAIKAHVKLNARKLYMADGYAVKELLKVALILYKAVLTKCLHQNSEPDTEAASEAFTNSFSMNSQLSDMKVTRQLASEITQRGAVLYDHLAKEPELKESRTGVLTRQLEINEVEKCVLDAIQAVKDETKKLHARME
;
A
#
# COMPACT_ATOMS: atom_id res chain seq x y z
N ASN A 1 -10.40 14.21 3.44
CA ASN A 1 -9.84 15.47 2.91
C ASN A 1 -9.68 15.36 1.40
N PHE A 2 -10.20 16.31 0.62
CA PHE A 2 -10.14 16.25 -0.86
C PHE A 2 -8.70 16.25 -1.39
N THR A 3 -7.82 17.07 -0.81
CA THR A 3 -6.43 17.23 -1.27
C THR A 3 -5.62 15.93 -1.17
N GLU A 4 -5.80 15.19 -0.07
CA GLU A 4 -5.14 13.91 0.16
C GLU A 4 -5.70 12.80 -0.73
N ILE A 5 -7.01 12.78 -0.98
CA ILE A 5 -7.61 11.81 -1.92
C ILE A 5 -7.06 12.01 -3.33
N MET A 6 -7.00 13.26 -3.80
CA MET A 6 -6.42 13.57 -5.11
C MET A 6 -4.94 13.16 -5.18
N ARG A 7 -4.17 13.41 -4.10
CA ARG A 7 -2.77 12.95 -4.02
C ARG A 7 -2.65 11.44 -4.09
N ALA A 8 -3.48 10.71 -3.35
CA ALA A 8 -3.46 9.25 -3.33
C ALA A 8 -3.88 8.63 -4.68
N LEU A 9 -4.75 9.30 -5.43
CA LEU A 9 -5.09 8.95 -6.81
C LEU A 9 -3.97 9.28 -7.83
N GLY A 10 -2.89 9.93 -7.38
CA GLY A 10 -1.76 10.31 -8.21
C GLY A 10 -1.99 11.55 -9.06
N TYR A 11 -2.83 12.50 -8.60
CA TYR A 11 -2.96 13.80 -9.27
C TYR A 11 -1.62 14.55 -9.16
N PRO A 12 -1.04 15.03 -10.28
CA PRO A 12 0.35 15.46 -10.33
C PRO A 12 0.59 16.83 -9.67
N ARG A 13 -0.43 17.68 -9.59
CA ARG A 13 -0.32 19.05 -9.06
C ARG A 13 -0.72 19.12 -7.59
N LEU A 14 0.02 19.90 -6.79
CA LEU A 14 -0.35 20.16 -5.40
C LEU A 14 -1.60 21.05 -5.32
N ILE A 15 -2.62 20.56 -4.62
CA ILE A 15 -3.87 21.30 -4.37
C ILE A 15 -3.84 21.85 -2.93
N SER A 16 -4.07 23.16 -2.79
CA SER A 16 -4.33 23.81 -1.50
C SER A 16 -5.83 24.10 -1.36
N LEU A 17 -6.36 23.99 -0.13
CA LEU A 17 -7.74 24.42 0.16
C LEU A 17 -7.92 25.94 -0.03
N GLU A 18 -6.84 26.72 0.07
CA GLU A 18 -6.84 28.16 -0.18
C GLU A 18 -7.26 28.48 -1.61
N ASN A 19 -6.90 27.61 -2.57
CA ASN A 19 -7.17 27.81 -3.99
C ASN A 19 -8.67 27.89 -4.32
N PHE A 20 -9.56 27.49 -3.42
CA PHE A 20 -11.01 27.46 -3.60
C PHE A 20 -11.77 28.41 -2.66
N ARG A 21 -11.07 29.25 -1.88
CA ARG A 21 -11.71 30.34 -1.12
C ARG A 21 -12.29 31.41 -2.06
N VAL A 22 -11.70 31.53 -3.24
CA VAL A 22 -12.15 32.40 -4.32
C VAL A 22 -12.35 31.51 -5.56
N PRO A 23 -13.32 31.81 -6.45
CA PRO A 23 -13.53 31.03 -7.67
C PRO A 23 -12.25 30.85 -8.50
N ASN A 24 -11.86 29.60 -8.73
CA ASN A 24 -10.68 29.22 -9.51
C ASN A 24 -11.07 28.21 -10.59
N PHE A 25 -11.71 28.72 -11.64
CA PHE A 25 -12.22 27.89 -12.73
C PHE A 25 -11.12 27.08 -13.45
N PRO A 26 -9.93 27.64 -13.77
CA PRO A 26 -8.87 26.87 -14.42
C PRO A 26 -8.47 25.63 -13.63
N LEU A 27 -8.34 25.76 -12.30
CA LEU A 27 -8.00 24.60 -11.46
C LEU A 27 -9.13 23.57 -11.42
N VAL A 28 -10.40 24.01 -11.33
CA VAL A 28 -11.54 23.09 -11.37
C VAL A 28 -11.65 22.38 -12.71
N ALA A 29 -11.42 23.07 -13.83
CA ALA A 29 -11.42 22.49 -15.16
C ALA A 29 -10.29 21.46 -15.33
N GLU A 30 -9.08 21.79 -14.90
CA GLU A 30 -7.94 20.89 -14.91
C GLU A 30 -8.23 19.60 -14.11
N ILE A 31 -8.74 19.74 -12.87
CA ILE A 31 -9.07 18.60 -12.02
C ILE A 31 -10.23 17.79 -12.62
N ALA A 32 -11.29 18.45 -13.12
CA ALA A 32 -12.42 17.78 -13.73
C ALA A 32 -11.99 16.96 -14.96
N LEU A 33 -11.19 17.54 -15.85
CA LEU A 33 -10.67 16.83 -17.02
C LEU A 33 -9.82 15.64 -16.59
N TRP A 34 -8.95 15.84 -15.61
CA TRP A 34 -8.09 14.76 -15.10
C TRP A 34 -8.92 13.59 -14.55
N LEU A 35 -9.98 13.89 -13.78
CA LEU A 35 -10.89 12.86 -13.26
C LEU A 35 -11.66 12.16 -14.39
N VAL A 36 -12.12 12.89 -15.41
CA VAL A 36 -12.76 12.29 -16.59
C VAL A 36 -11.82 11.33 -17.31
N LYS A 37 -10.58 11.76 -17.60
CA LYS A 37 -9.57 10.93 -18.26
C LYS A 37 -9.13 9.72 -17.44
N ARG A 38 -9.26 9.78 -16.11
CA ARG A 38 -9.05 8.62 -15.22
C ARG A 38 -10.15 7.57 -15.36
N TYR A 39 -11.36 7.96 -15.73
CA TYR A 39 -12.46 7.02 -16.02
C TYR A 39 -12.39 6.48 -17.45
N ASP A 40 -12.07 7.34 -18.40
CA ASP A 40 -12.04 7.00 -19.81
C ASP A 40 -10.88 7.73 -20.50
N PRO A 41 -9.75 7.03 -20.77
CA PRO A 41 -8.57 7.63 -21.40
C PRO A 41 -8.81 8.16 -22.80
N ASP A 42 -9.81 7.61 -23.52
CA ASP A 42 -10.10 7.94 -24.92
C ASP A 42 -10.97 9.19 -25.08
N VAL A 43 -11.47 9.74 -23.96
CA VAL A 43 -12.28 10.95 -23.97
C VAL A 43 -11.43 12.15 -24.36
N ASP A 44 -11.85 12.80 -25.45
CA ASP A 44 -11.33 14.09 -25.89
C ASP A 44 -12.33 15.20 -25.59
N ILE A 45 -11.97 16.05 -24.62
CA ILE A 45 -12.73 17.27 -24.29
C ILE A 45 -11.77 18.43 -24.51
N PRO A 46 -12.09 19.38 -25.40
CA PRO A 46 -11.32 20.61 -25.54
C PRO A 46 -11.24 21.36 -24.21
N LEU A 47 -10.05 21.77 -23.80
CA LEU A 47 -9.82 22.54 -22.58
C LEU A 47 -9.79 24.05 -22.85
N ASP A 48 -10.38 24.50 -23.95
CA ASP A 48 -10.54 25.92 -24.24
C ASP A 48 -11.52 26.51 -23.23
N ILE A 49 -11.01 27.33 -22.31
CA ILE A 49 -11.77 27.89 -21.19
C ILE A 49 -11.64 29.42 -21.10
N ASP A 50 -11.23 30.04 -22.20
CA ASP A 50 -11.00 31.48 -22.27
C ASP A 50 -12.33 32.24 -22.27
N VAL A 51 -13.34 31.74 -23.00
CA VAL A 51 -14.67 32.34 -23.13
C VAL A 51 -15.70 31.65 -22.24
N GLU A 52 -16.68 32.42 -21.75
CA GLU A 52 -17.76 31.91 -20.91
C GLU A 52 -18.53 30.74 -21.55
N GLN A 53 -18.80 30.84 -22.86
CA GLN A 53 -19.48 29.79 -23.61
C GLN A 53 -18.70 28.47 -23.57
N ASP A 54 -17.37 28.53 -23.78
CA ASP A 54 -16.53 27.34 -23.78
C ASP A 54 -16.44 26.72 -22.39
N ARG A 55 -16.38 27.53 -21.33
CA ARG A 55 -16.46 27.04 -19.94
C ARG A 55 -17.76 26.30 -19.66
N VAL A 56 -18.89 26.83 -20.14
CA VAL A 56 -20.21 26.18 -19.98
C VAL A 56 -20.26 24.87 -20.76
N MET A 57 -19.72 24.84 -21.99
CA MET A 57 -19.65 23.62 -22.81
C MET A 57 -18.76 22.57 -22.16
N PHE A 58 -17.58 22.95 -21.67
CA PHE A 58 -16.68 22.07 -20.93
C PHE A 58 -17.37 21.41 -19.73
N ILE A 59 -18.03 22.21 -18.87
CA ILE A 59 -18.72 21.68 -17.68
C ILE A 59 -19.86 20.72 -18.05
N LYS A 60 -20.65 21.06 -19.08
CA LYS A 60 -21.73 20.20 -19.58
C LYS A 60 -21.18 18.87 -20.08
N SER A 61 -20.12 18.89 -20.89
CA SER A 61 -19.48 17.69 -21.41
C SER A 61 -18.90 16.82 -20.29
N ALA A 62 -18.14 17.40 -19.36
CA ALA A 62 -17.58 16.67 -18.22
C ALA A 62 -18.68 16.03 -17.36
N CYS A 63 -19.74 16.77 -17.06
CA CYS A 63 -20.90 16.26 -16.30
C CYS A 63 -21.63 15.14 -17.05
N HIS A 64 -21.82 15.26 -18.36
CA HIS A 64 -22.47 14.25 -19.19
C HIS A 64 -21.67 12.94 -19.21
N ILE A 65 -20.35 13.03 -19.43
CA ILE A 65 -19.47 11.87 -19.49
C ILE A 65 -19.41 11.15 -18.14
N ILE A 66 -19.26 11.90 -17.04
CA ILE A 66 -19.27 11.31 -15.69
C ILE A 66 -20.62 10.66 -15.37
N ALA A 67 -21.74 11.26 -15.81
CA ALA A 67 -23.06 10.67 -15.61
C ALA A 67 -23.24 9.36 -16.39
N ILE A 68 -22.69 9.24 -17.59
CA ILE A 68 -22.80 8.02 -18.41
C ILE A 68 -21.81 6.95 -17.95
N LYS A 69 -20.56 7.31 -17.73
CA LYS A 69 -19.45 6.36 -17.50
C LYS A 69 -19.30 5.97 -16.04
N ALA A 70 -19.50 6.92 -15.13
CA ALA A 70 -19.38 6.68 -13.69
C ALA A 70 -20.74 6.55 -12.99
N HIS A 71 -21.85 6.76 -13.69
CA HIS A 71 -23.20 6.80 -13.12
C HIS A 71 -23.36 7.82 -11.97
N VAL A 72 -22.55 8.89 -12.00
CA VAL A 72 -22.59 9.97 -10.99
C VAL A 72 -23.19 11.23 -11.58
N LYS A 73 -24.29 11.70 -11.00
CA LYS A 73 -24.88 12.98 -11.38
C LYS A 73 -24.20 14.14 -10.64
N LEU A 74 -23.45 14.94 -11.38
CA LEU A 74 -22.83 16.17 -10.89
C LEU A 74 -23.73 17.39 -11.06
N ASN A 75 -23.58 18.36 -10.16
CA ASN A 75 -24.24 19.66 -10.28
C ASN A 75 -23.36 20.64 -11.08
N ALA A 76 -23.69 20.82 -12.36
CA ALA A 76 -22.97 21.72 -13.27
C ALA A 76 -22.85 23.16 -12.74
N ARG A 77 -23.88 23.69 -12.07
CA ARG A 77 -23.85 25.06 -11.51
C ARG A 77 -22.82 25.20 -10.41
N LYS A 78 -22.76 24.22 -9.50
CA LYS A 78 -21.76 24.21 -8.41
C LYS A 78 -20.35 24.00 -8.94
N LEU A 79 -20.19 23.19 -9.97
CA LEU A 79 -18.89 22.99 -10.60
C LEU A 79 -18.41 24.28 -11.28
N TYR A 80 -19.31 25.00 -11.95
CA TYR A 80 -19.03 26.28 -12.60
C TYR A 80 -18.70 27.43 -11.63
N MET A 81 -19.27 27.42 -10.41
CA MET A 81 -18.90 28.38 -9.34
C MET A 81 -17.42 28.33 -8.98
N ALA A 82 -16.77 27.19 -9.22
CA ALA A 82 -15.33 26.99 -9.06
C ALA A 82 -14.74 27.31 -7.69
N ASP A 83 -15.55 27.24 -6.64
CA ASP A 83 -15.20 27.50 -5.25
C ASP A 83 -15.29 26.20 -4.41
N GLY A 84 -15.41 26.32 -3.10
CA GLY A 84 -15.59 25.17 -2.20
C GLY A 84 -16.80 24.27 -2.53
N TYR A 85 -17.82 24.75 -3.25
CA TYR A 85 -18.93 23.90 -3.71
C TYR A 85 -18.54 23.05 -4.92
N ALA A 86 -17.67 23.54 -5.80
CA ALA A 86 -17.11 22.75 -6.89
C ALA A 86 -16.29 21.58 -6.35
N VAL A 87 -15.51 21.81 -5.28
CA VAL A 87 -14.74 20.76 -4.59
C VAL A 87 -15.64 19.63 -4.10
N LYS A 88 -16.82 19.95 -3.54
CA LYS A 88 -17.79 18.94 -3.09
C LYS A 88 -18.33 18.08 -4.24
N GLU A 89 -18.50 18.66 -5.43
CA GLU A 89 -18.92 17.91 -6.62
C GLU A 89 -17.78 17.04 -7.17
N LEU A 90 -16.56 17.59 -7.30
CA LEU A 90 -15.37 16.83 -7.72
C LEU A 90 -15.07 15.66 -6.78
N LEU A 91 -15.27 15.86 -5.47
CA LEU A 91 -15.03 14.84 -4.46
C LEU A 91 -15.92 13.60 -4.68
N LYS A 92 -17.16 13.74 -5.17
CA LYS A 92 -18.04 12.58 -5.43
C LYS A 92 -17.39 11.58 -6.39
N VAL A 93 -16.73 12.09 -7.42
CA VAL A 93 -16.05 11.30 -8.46
C VAL A 93 -14.74 10.73 -7.92
N ALA A 94 -13.94 11.59 -7.29
CA ALA A 94 -12.66 11.18 -6.70
C ALA A 94 -12.83 10.07 -5.65
N LEU A 95 -13.90 10.11 -4.86
CA LEU A 95 -14.19 9.09 -3.85
C LEU A 95 -14.41 7.70 -4.44
N ILE A 96 -15.11 7.61 -5.58
CA ILE A 96 -15.39 6.32 -6.21
C ILE A 96 -14.10 5.72 -6.76
N LEU A 97 -13.29 6.53 -7.44
CA LEU A 97 -11.96 6.10 -7.91
C LEU A 97 -11.08 5.68 -6.73
N TYR A 98 -11.09 6.43 -5.64
CA TYR A 98 -10.26 6.15 -4.48
C TYR A 98 -10.66 4.85 -3.80
N LYS A 99 -11.97 4.61 -3.65
CA LYS A 99 -12.51 3.34 -3.16
C LYS A 99 -12.07 2.17 -4.05
N ALA A 100 -12.18 2.30 -5.37
CA ALA A 100 -11.74 1.25 -6.28
C ALA A 100 -10.23 0.93 -6.14
N VAL A 101 -9.39 1.95 -5.99
CA VAL A 101 -7.95 1.78 -5.73
C VAL A 101 -7.70 1.09 -4.39
N LEU A 102 -8.37 1.54 -3.32
CA LEU A 102 -8.24 0.95 -2.00
C LEU A 102 -8.65 -0.52 -1.98
N THR A 103 -9.78 -0.83 -2.62
CA THR A 103 -10.28 -2.19 -2.78
C THR A 103 -9.26 -3.07 -3.50
N LYS A 104 -8.64 -2.60 -4.59
CA LYS A 104 -7.56 -3.33 -5.28
C LYS A 104 -6.36 -3.60 -4.37
N CYS A 105 -6.02 -2.68 -3.47
CA CYS A 105 -4.93 -2.86 -2.50
C CYS A 105 -5.31 -3.81 -1.36
N LEU A 106 -6.57 -3.81 -0.92
CA LEU A 106 -7.07 -4.66 0.17
C LEU A 106 -7.35 -6.09 -0.24
N HIS A 107 -7.61 -6.37 -1.52
CA HIS A 107 -7.85 -7.73 -2.05
C HIS A 107 -6.65 -8.70 -1.96
N GLN A 108 -5.58 -8.34 -1.26
CA GLN A 108 -4.63 -9.33 -0.73
C GLN A 108 -5.09 -9.99 0.57
N ASN A 109 -6.12 -9.46 1.26
CA ASN A 109 -6.75 -10.08 2.43
C ASN A 109 -8.24 -9.64 2.53
N SER A 110 -9.14 -10.53 2.10
CA SER A 110 -10.59 -10.55 2.38
C SER A 110 -11.51 -9.63 1.57
N GLU A 111 -12.66 -10.19 1.15
CA GLU A 111 -13.79 -9.58 0.43
C GLU A 111 -14.40 -8.38 1.19
N PRO A 112 -14.78 -7.27 0.53
CA PRO A 112 -15.41 -6.15 1.20
C PRO A 112 -16.92 -6.07 0.97
N ASP A 113 -17.69 -6.04 2.05
CA ASP A 113 -19.04 -5.49 2.08
C ASP A 113 -19.00 -3.98 1.81
N THR A 114 -19.77 -3.56 0.81
CA THR A 114 -19.76 -2.21 0.21
C THR A 114 -20.11 -1.07 1.19
N GLU A 115 -20.78 -1.38 2.31
CA GLU A 115 -21.20 -0.39 3.32
C GLU A 115 -20.13 -0.12 4.38
N ALA A 116 -19.37 -1.15 4.81
CA ALA A 116 -18.27 -1.01 5.77
C ALA A 116 -17.11 -0.16 5.21
N ALA A 117 -16.94 -0.13 3.88
CA ALA A 117 -15.93 0.68 3.22
C ALA A 117 -16.16 2.19 3.37
N SER A 118 -17.42 2.65 3.54
CA SER A 118 -17.72 4.07 3.79
C SER A 118 -17.40 4.51 5.22
N GLU A 119 -17.55 3.64 6.21
CA GLU A 119 -17.16 3.91 7.60
C GLU A 119 -15.64 3.75 7.84
N ALA A 120 -15.01 2.78 7.17
CA ALA A 120 -13.56 2.68 7.12
C ALA A 120 -12.94 3.93 6.45
N PHE A 121 -13.63 4.53 5.48
CA PHE A 121 -13.20 5.75 4.80
C PHE A 121 -13.22 6.99 5.71
N THR A 122 -14.24 7.19 6.54
CA THR A 122 -14.25 8.29 7.53
C THR A 122 -13.20 8.05 8.62
N ASN A 123 -12.98 6.79 9.02
CA ASN A 123 -11.95 6.43 10.00
C ASN A 123 -10.51 6.52 9.46
N SER A 124 -10.28 6.29 8.17
CA SER A 124 -8.97 6.49 7.51
C SER A 124 -8.52 7.96 7.51
N PHE A 125 -9.46 8.87 7.76
CA PHE A 125 -9.21 10.32 7.90
C PHE A 125 -9.20 10.80 9.35
N SER A 126 -9.65 9.96 10.28
CA SER A 126 -9.65 10.28 11.70
C SER A 126 -8.22 10.19 12.23
N MET A 127 -7.81 11.15 13.07
CA MET A 127 -6.50 11.17 13.75
C MET A 127 -6.08 9.82 14.35
N ASN A 128 -7.04 8.94 14.68
CA ASN A 128 -6.80 7.59 15.17
C ASN A 128 -6.07 6.68 14.16
N SER A 129 -6.30 6.83 12.86
CA SER A 129 -5.59 6.09 11.81
C SER A 129 -4.15 6.57 11.64
N GLN A 130 -3.90 7.89 11.64
CA GLN A 130 -2.54 8.43 11.70
C GLN A 130 -1.81 8.05 12.98
N LEU A 131 -2.51 7.94 14.12
CA LEU A 131 -1.95 7.47 15.38
C LEU A 131 -1.60 5.98 15.37
N SER A 132 -2.44 5.13 14.76
CA SER A 132 -2.11 3.71 14.58
C SER A 132 -0.93 3.53 13.63
N ASP A 133 -0.91 4.27 12.51
CA ASP A 133 0.19 4.22 11.55
C ASP A 133 1.50 4.70 12.17
N MET A 134 1.47 5.73 13.03
CA MET A 134 2.66 6.16 13.77
C MET A 134 3.17 5.09 14.76
N LYS A 135 2.27 4.38 15.45
CA LYS A 135 2.67 3.30 16.37
C LYS A 135 3.32 2.15 15.60
N VAL A 136 2.70 1.74 14.49
CA VAL A 136 3.24 0.70 13.61
C VAL A 136 4.59 1.14 13.02
N THR A 137 4.71 2.39 12.59
CA THR A 137 5.97 2.95 12.06
C THR A 137 7.10 2.90 13.10
N ARG A 138 6.82 3.27 14.36
CA ARG A 138 7.80 3.18 15.46
C ARG A 138 8.20 1.75 15.76
N GLN A 139 7.23 0.83 15.75
CA GLN A 139 7.49 -0.59 15.96
C GLN A 139 8.38 -1.15 14.85
N LEU A 140 8.08 -0.86 13.59
CA LEU A 140 8.88 -1.28 12.44
C LEU A 140 10.30 -0.69 12.49
N ALA A 141 10.46 0.58 12.89
CA ALA A 141 11.79 1.19 13.06
C ALA A 141 12.61 0.49 14.17
N SER A 142 11.96 0.10 15.26
CA SER A 142 12.59 -0.69 16.32
C SER A 142 12.99 -2.08 15.82
N GLU A 143 12.13 -2.74 15.05
CA GLU A 143 12.43 -4.06 14.46
C GLU A 143 13.59 -4.00 13.46
N ILE A 144 13.68 -2.95 12.64
CA ILE A 144 14.82 -2.75 11.73
C ILE A 144 16.13 -2.71 12.52
N THR A 145 16.15 -1.95 13.62
CA THR A 145 17.34 -1.82 14.47
C THR A 145 17.69 -3.15 15.13
N GLN A 146 16.69 -3.86 15.66
CA GLN A 146 16.87 -5.17 16.28
C GLN A 146 17.38 -6.22 15.28
N ARG A 147 16.76 -6.30 14.10
CA ARG A 147 17.20 -7.22 13.04
C ARG A 147 18.59 -6.86 12.52
N GLY A 148 18.92 -5.57 12.46
CA GLY A 148 20.26 -5.09 12.11
C GLY A 148 21.32 -5.55 13.11
N ALA A 149 21.03 -5.47 14.41
CA ALA A 149 21.93 -5.97 15.46
C ALA A 149 22.12 -7.50 15.38
N VAL A 150 21.03 -8.25 15.23
CA VAL A 150 21.09 -9.72 15.07
C VAL A 150 21.90 -10.11 13.82
N LEU A 151 21.68 -9.41 12.71
CA LEU A 151 22.45 -9.65 11.48
C LEU A 151 23.93 -9.34 11.66
N TYR A 152 24.27 -8.23 12.34
CA TYR A 152 25.65 -7.88 12.66
C TYR A 152 26.33 -8.98 13.47
N ASP A 153 25.68 -9.49 14.53
CA ASP A 153 26.22 -10.55 15.36
C ASP A 153 26.40 -11.87 14.60
N HIS A 154 25.49 -12.20 13.68
CA HIS A 154 25.64 -13.38 12.81
C HIS A 154 26.79 -13.22 11.82
N LEU A 155 26.92 -12.07 11.17
CA LEU A 155 28.00 -11.79 10.23
C LEU A 155 29.37 -11.77 10.92
N ALA A 156 29.44 -11.31 12.18
CA ALA A 156 30.66 -11.35 12.98
C ALA A 156 31.19 -12.78 13.19
N LYS A 157 30.31 -13.79 13.21
CA LYS A 157 30.66 -15.22 13.38
C LYS A 157 30.96 -15.93 12.06
N GLU A 158 30.56 -15.38 10.92
CA GLU A 158 30.80 -16.00 9.61
C GLU A 158 32.27 -16.33 9.31
N PRO A 159 33.30 -15.52 9.65
CA PRO A 159 34.68 -15.90 9.36
C PRO A 159 35.12 -17.19 10.06
N GLU A 160 34.81 -17.34 11.35
CA GLU A 160 35.12 -18.55 12.12
C GLU A 160 34.33 -19.77 11.61
N LEU A 161 33.03 -19.58 11.34
CA LEU A 161 32.17 -20.64 10.79
C LEU A 161 32.64 -21.08 9.41
N LYS A 162 33.09 -20.14 8.57
CA LYS A 162 33.64 -20.41 7.25
C LYS A 162 34.95 -21.20 7.34
N GLU A 163 35.85 -20.82 8.24
CA GLU A 163 37.11 -21.55 8.45
C GLU A 163 36.85 -22.98 8.93
N SER A 164 35.99 -23.15 9.94
CA SER A 164 35.57 -24.47 10.42
C SER A 164 34.94 -25.32 9.31
N ARG A 165 34.01 -24.73 8.55
CA ARG A 165 33.37 -25.39 7.39
C ARG A 165 34.39 -25.82 6.36
N THR A 166 35.32 -24.96 5.97
CA THR A 166 36.38 -25.30 5.01
C THR A 166 37.30 -26.38 5.57
N GLY A 167 37.69 -26.31 6.85
CA GLY A 167 38.51 -27.33 7.51
C GLY A 167 37.88 -28.72 7.45
N VAL A 168 36.58 -28.82 7.79
CA VAL A 168 35.83 -30.08 7.69
C VAL A 168 35.75 -30.58 6.25
N LEU A 169 35.46 -29.71 5.28
CA LEU A 169 35.37 -30.10 3.87
C LEU A 169 36.71 -30.54 3.28
N THR A 170 37.83 -29.98 3.74
CA THR A 170 39.17 -30.37 3.31
C THR A 170 39.69 -31.62 4.00
N ARG A 171 39.06 -32.06 5.10
CA ARG A 171 39.48 -33.26 5.82
C ARG A 171 39.27 -34.48 4.92
N GLN A 172 40.36 -35.18 4.62
CA GLN A 172 40.29 -36.50 4.02
C GLN A 172 39.72 -37.46 5.06
N LEU A 173 38.57 -38.06 4.75
CA LEU A 173 37.91 -39.01 5.62
C LEU A 173 38.58 -40.38 5.45
N GLU A 174 39.30 -40.80 6.47
CA GLU A 174 39.83 -42.15 6.60
C GLU A 174 38.67 -43.13 6.86
N ILE A 175 38.47 -44.11 5.97
CA ILE A 175 37.30 -45.00 6.01
C ILE A 175 37.24 -45.81 7.32
N ASN A 176 38.40 -46.12 7.90
CA ASN A 176 38.54 -46.83 9.16
C ASN A 176 38.11 -45.99 10.37
N GLU A 177 38.33 -44.67 10.34
CA GLU A 177 37.85 -43.76 11.40
C GLU A 177 36.33 -43.62 11.35
N VAL A 178 35.77 -43.52 10.13
CA VAL A 178 34.32 -43.45 9.92
C VAL A 178 33.65 -44.73 10.42
N GLU A 179 34.19 -45.90 10.08
CA GLU A 179 33.67 -47.19 10.53
C GLU A 179 33.68 -47.32 12.06
N LYS A 180 34.81 -46.96 12.69
CA LYS A 180 34.91 -46.96 14.16
C LYS A 180 33.89 -46.02 14.80
N CYS A 181 33.73 -44.81 14.26
CA CYS A 181 32.79 -43.83 14.78
C CYS A 181 31.33 -44.29 14.66
N VAL A 182 31.00 -45.00 13.57
CA VAL A 182 29.67 -45.63 13.38
C VAL A 182 29.45 -46.76 14.39
N LEU A 183 30.47 -47.61 14.63
CA LEU A 183 30.38 -48.68 15.63
C LEU A 183 30.21 -48.13 17.05
N ASP A 184 30.93 -47.07 17.40
CA ASP A 184 30.81 -46.39 18.70
C ASP A 184 29.41 -45.77 18.88
N ALA A 185 28.86 -45.14 17.84
CA ALA A 185 27.51 -44.60 17.86
C ALA A 185 26.44 -45.70 18.01
N ILE A 186 26.59 -46.83 17.32
CA ILE A 186 25.72 -48.00 17.48
C ILE A 186 25.78 -48.51 18.93
N GLN A 187 26.97 -48.56 19.52
CA GLN A 187 27.15 -49.03 20.89
C GLN A 187 26.49 -48.06 21.89
N ALA A 188 26.64 -46.75 21.69
CA ALA A 188 25.99 -45.74 22.53
C ALA A 188 24.45 -45.86 22.51
N VAL A 189 23.85 -46.02 21.32
CA VAL A 189 22.40 -46.23 21.18
C VAL A 189 21.96 -47.55 21.83
N LYS A 190 22.77 -48.63 21.71
CA LYS A 190 22.49 -49.90 22.41
C LYS A 190 22.51 -49.76 23.92
N ASP A 191 23.45 -48.99 24.45
CA ASP A 191 23.52 -48.77 25.90
C ASP A 191 22.41 -47.85 26.39
N GLU A 192 22.00 -46.86 25.58
CA GLU A 192 20.89 -45.98 25.88
C GLU A 192 19.55 -46.73 25.84
N THR A 193 19.33 -47.58 24.84
CA THR A 193 18.14 -48.46 24.77
C THR A 193 18.09 -49.48 25.90
N LYS A 194 19.22 -50.08 26.30
CA LYS A 194 19.30 -50.92 27.50
C LYS A 194 18.95 -50.17 28.78
N LYS A 195 19.49 -48.96 28.98
CA LYS A 195 19.16 -48.11 30.14
C LYS A 195 17.69 -47.74 30.16
N LEU A 196 17.10 -47.48 28.99
CA LEU A 196 15.67 -47.15 28.86
C LEU A 196 14.80 -48.37 29.17
N HIS A 197 15.18 -49.55 28.69
CA HIS A 197 14.50 -50.81 29.00
C HIS A 197 14.55 -51.14 30.49
N ALA A 198 15.71 -50.99 31.14
CA ALA A 198 15.88 -51.19 32.58
C ALA A 198 15.17 -50.15 33.47
N ARG A 199 14.68 -49.03 32.90
CA ARG A 199 13.83 -48.05 33.60
C ARG A 199 12.32 -48.34 33.43
N MET A 200 11.96 -49.23 32.51
CA MET A 200 10.58 -49.60 32.22
C MET A 200 10.14 -50.89 32.94
N GLU A 201 11.10 -51.69 33.42
CA GLU A 201 10.89 -52.77 34.40
C GLU A 201 10.90 -52.23 35.84
#